data_AF-A0A847EZI4-F1
#
_entry.id   AF-A0A847EZI4-F1
#
_cell.length_a   1.000
_cell.length_b   1.000
_cell.length_c   1.000
_cell.angle_alpha   90.00
_cell.angle_beta   90.00
_cell.angle_gamma   90.00
#
_symmetry.space_group_name_H-M   'P 1'
#
loop_
_entity.id
_entity.type
_entity.pdbx_description
1 polymer ?
#
loop_
_entity_poly.entity_id
_entity_poly.type
_entity_poly.pdbx_seq_one_letter_code
_entity_poly.pdbx_strand_id
1 'polypeptide(L)'
;MKHISLLFVSVLSLFMAMPSKAQSYNPILPLWEYIPDGEPYVFEDPDNPGKFRVYLYGSHDMLKREYCGLDQVVWSAPVEDLGKWRYDGVIFQSRLDAQGKPLNPNGEGDLLYAPDVTMVTGADGKKIYYLYPNNQREGRKTMVATSNRPDGPFEVCNWHPTNPRVTVGVLGFDPAVFVDDDGKVYGYWGFETSYGGEMDPSTMASLLPGTEAVKDMVSSRKQEGDFRFFEASSMRKIKDKYVFVYSRWTKPGEFGLEDTNYTLAYAYSDQPLGPFVYGGTIIDARGREQQPDGTVRPTATPGGNTHGSILEIGGQWYVFYHRQIGTDEFARQAMVAPITVEVTEGPGGKVVISEGELTSEGFQTAGLDLFQSYPAGIASHYTGPKVSVHQYPNKLYSGSYIKPTYFEGDPTKAPSDLVLRSNPVVNNTSGSVIGYTYFNFDQAPSKGKVSFELCMLPSGIEGSVAIMAVSPDISRGGILL
;
A
#
# COMPACT_ATOMS: atom_id res chain seq x y z
N MET A 1 -19.80 -16.76 -37.45
CA MET A 1 -18.33 -16.67 -37.48
C MET A 1 -17.95 -15.24 -37.81
N LYS A 2 -17.64 -14.42 -36.80
CA LYS A 2 -17.12 -13.07 -37.00
C LYS A 2 -15.60 -13.22 -37.12
N HIS A 3 -15.04 -12.84 -38.27
CA HIS A 3 -13.59 -12.79 -38.45
C HIS A 3 -13.04 -11.56 -37.73
N ILE A 4 -12.19 -11.80 -36.74
CA ILE A 4 -11.31 -10.79 -36.17
C ILE A 4 -9.99 -10.90 -36.92
N SER A 5 -9.63 -9.82 -37.59
CA SER A 5 -8.33 -9.69 -38.23
C SER A 5 -7.40 -9.04 -37.22
N LEU A 6 -6.43 -9.80 -36.69
CA LEU A 6 -5.26 -9.22 -36.02
C LEU A 6 -4.41 -8.52 -37.10
N LEU A 7 -4.29 -7.20 -37.02
CA LEU A 7 -3.33 -6.45 -37.82
C LEU A 7 -2.07 -6.27 -36.97
N PHE A 8 -0.99 -6.97 -37.34
CA PHE A 8 0.35 -6.67 -36.80
C PHE A 8 0.88 -5.43 -37.50
N VAL A 9 0.95 -4.33 -36.76
CA VAL A 9 1.39 -3.04 -37.26
C VAL A 9 2.64 -2.64 -36.47
N SER A 10 3.83 -2.83 -37.05
CA SER A 10 5.04 -2.18 -36.53
C SER A 10 5.05 -0.73 -37.00
N VAL A 11 4.22 0.12 -36.39
CA VAL A 11 4.25 1.55 -36.69
C VAL A 11 4.99 2.28 -35.59
N LEU A 12 6.06 2.94 -36.02
CA LEU A 12 6.69 4.06 -35.34
C LEU A 12 5.63 5.19 -35.25
N SER A 13 4.72 5.07 -34.30
CA SER A 13 3.57 5.97 -34.18
C SER A 13 4.03 7.27 -33.55
N LEU A 14 3.87 8.38 -34.27
CA LEU A 14 3.86 9.71 -33.68
C LEU A 14 2.71 9.72 -32.66
N PHE A 15 3.03 9.58 -31.37
CA PHE A 15 2.06 9.78 -30.30
C PHE A 15 1.61 11.25 -30.35
N MET A 16 0.41 11.51 -30.88
CA MET A 16 -0.30 12.71 -30.47
C MET A 16 -0.59 12.55 -28.99
N ALA A 17 0.09 13.36 -28.16
CA ALA A 17 -0.16 13.42 -26.74
C ALA A 17 -1.61 13.88 -26.51
N MET A 18 -2.52 12.93 -26.35
CA MET A 18 -3.77 13.22 -25.65
C MET A 18 -3.40 13.60 -24.21
N PRO A 19 -4.05 14.62 -23.61
CA PRO A 19 -3.80 14.94 -22.21
C PRO A 19 -4.02 13.67 -21.38
N SER A 20 -2.98 13.24 -20.65
CA SER A 20 -3.08 12.08 -19.77
C SER A 20 -4.21 12.34 -18.78
N LYS A 21 -5.31 11.56 -18.86
CA LYS A 21 -6.28 11.52 -17.77
C LYS A 21 -5.52 11.14 -16.49
N ALA A 22 -5.91 11.78 -15.39
CA ALA A 22 -5.28 11.65 -14.09
C ALA A 22 -5.23 10.17 -13.63
N GLN A 23 -4.07 9.70 -13.16
CA GLN A 23 -3.83 8.30 -12.79
C GLN A 23 -4.59 7.95 -11.50
N SER A 24 -5.71 7.27 -11.66
CA SER A 24 -6.58 6.81 -10.55
C SER A 24 -6.69 5.29 -10.49
N TYR A 25 -6.06 4.57 -11.40
CA TYR A 25 -5.98 3.10 -11.39
C TYR A 25 -4.85 2.61 -10.49
N ASN A 26 -4.80 1.30 -10.23
CA ASN A 26 -3.72 0.68 -9.49
C ASN A 26 -2.50 0.37 -10.38
N PRO A 27 -1.26 0.52 -9.88
CA PRO A 27 -0.88 1.19 -8.63
C PRO A 27 -1.24 2.68 -8.65
N ILE A 28 -1.53 3.26 -7.48
CA ILE A 28 -2.06 4.62 -7.39
C ILE A 28 -0.99 5.71 -7.61
N LEU A 29 0.29 5.36 -7.52
CA LEU A 29 1.43 6.24 -7.79
C LEU A 29 2.12 5.86 -9.11
N PRO A 30 2.96 6.75 -9.69
CA PRO A 30 3.72 6.43 -10.89
C PRO A 30 4.47 5.09 -10.76
N LEU A 31 4.45 4.28 -11.83
CA LEU A 31 4.97 2.90 -11.80
C LEU A 31 6.46 2.76 -11.42
N TRP A 32 7.25 3.82 -11.58
CA TRP A 32 8.66 3.85 -11.21
C TRP A 32 8.90 4.30 -9.75
N GLU A 33 7.84 4.66 -9.03
CA GLU A 33 7.84 5.11 -7.64
C GLU A 33 7.36 3.97 -6.73
N TYR A 34 8.07 3.74 -5.62
CA TYR A 34 7.87 2.58 -4.77
C TYR A 34 7.66 3.00 -3.32
N ILE A 35 6.40 3.27 -2.98
CA ILE A 35 5.97 3.68 -1.63
C ILE A 35 5.15 2.54 -0.98
N PRO A 36 5.80 1.60 -0.28
CA PRO A 36 5.15 0.63 0.60
C PRO A 36 4.69 1.25 1.92
N ASP A 37 4.07 0.42 2.76
CA ASP A 37 3.71 0.76 4.13
C ASP A 37 2.83 2.02 4.22
N GLY A 38 1.92 2.14 3.26
CA GLY A 38 1.10 3.32 3.04
C GLY A 38 0.07 3.54 4.15
N GLU A 39 0.29 4.57 4.96
CA GLU A 39 -0.65 5.13 5.94
C GLU A 39 -1.37 6.35 5.34
N PRO A 40 -2.66 6.22 4.97
CA PRO A 40 -3.43 7.28 4.36
C PRO A 40 -4.10 8.18 5.42
N TYR A 41 -4.05 9.51 5.20
CA TYR A 41 -4.75 10.50 6.02
C TYR A 41 -5.38 11.60 5.16
N VAL A 42 -6.49 12.18 5.61
CA VAL A 42 -7.04 13.41 5.02
C VAL A 42 -6.63 14.60 5.86
N PHE A 43 -5.82 15.48 5.29
CA PHE A 43 -5.46 16.75 5.91
C PHE A 43 -5.79 17.92 4.99
N GLU A 44 -5.90 19.10 5.59
CA GLU A 44 -6.08 20.34 4.85
C GLU A 44 -4.84 20.60 3.98
N ASP A 45 -5.07 21.03 2.73
CA ASP A 45 -4.01 21.43 1.81
C ASP A 45 -3.33 22.68 2.37
N PRO A 46 -2.06 22.61 2.79
CA PRO A 46 -1.37 23.73 3.41
C PRO A 46 -1.09 24.87 2.41
N ASP A 47 -1.24 24.61 1.11
CA ASP A 47 -1.11 25.62 0.05
C ASP A 47 -2.46 26.15 -0.43
N ASN A 48 -3.57 25.48 -0.09
CA ASN A 48 -4.93 25.85 -0.46
C ASN A 48 -5.89 25.71 0.74
N PRO A 49 -5.91 26.66 1.68
CA PRO A 49 -6.76 26.59 2.87
C PRO A 49 -8.24 26.34 2.55
N GLY A 50 -8.90 25.47 3.33
CA GLY A 50 -10.27 25.00 3.09
C GLY A 50 -10.41 23.89 2.04
N LYS A 51 -9.33 23.50 1.36
CA LYS A 51 -9.25 22.30 0.53
C LYS A 51 -8.56 21.17 1.29
N PHE A 52 -8.87 19.93 0.91
CA PHE A 52 -8.35 18.76 1.59
C PHE A 52 -7.70 17.81 0.59
N ARG A 53 -6.68 17.10 1.06
CA ARG A 53 -5.96 16.11 0.28
C ARG A 53 -5.87 14.81 1.06
N VAL A 54 -5.89 13.71 0.35
CA VAL A 54 -5.38 12.44 0.85
C VAL A 54 -3.86 12.50 0.77
N TYR A 55 -3.20 12.30 1.90
CA TYR A 55 -1.75 12.12 2.02
C TYR A 55 -1.47 10.65 2.20
N LEU A 56 -0.45 10.14 1.50
CA LEU A 56 0.06 8.79 1.66
C LEU A 56 1.49 8.86 2.21
N TYR A 57 1.62 8.57 3.49
CA TYR A 57 2.92 8.39 4.14
C TYR A 57 3.30 6.93 4.05
N GLY A 58 4.53 6.64 3.68
CA GLY A 58 4.98 5.27 3.56
C GLY A 58 6.49 5.23 3.41
N SER A 59 7.07 4.06 3.64
CA SER A 59 8.47 3.79 3.32
C SER A 59 8.79 4.16 1.87
N HIS A 60 10.06 4.36 1.54
CA HIS A 60 10.51 4.58 0.17
C HIS A 60 11.51 3.50 -0.26
N ASP A 61 11.10 2.58 -1.13
CA ASP A 61 11.92 1.45 -1.62
C ASP A 61 13.00 1.92 -2.62
N MET A 62 13.91 2.77 -2.15
CA MET A 62 14.95 3.40 -2.99
C MET A 62 16.25 2.60 -3.04
N LEU A 63 16.49 1.69 -2.08
CA LEU A 63 17.72 0.90 -1.99
C LEU A 63 17.75 -0.30 -2.95
N LYS A 64 16.58 -0.75 -3.44
CA LYS A 64 16.38 -1.75 -4.52
C LYS A 64 16.88 -3.17 -4.22
N ARG A 65 17.65 -3.39 -3.16
CA ARG A 65 18.25 -4.68 -2.77
C ARG A 65 18.01 -5.03 -1.30
N GLU A 66 17.31 -4.15 -0.61
CA GLU A 66 16.84 -4.29 0.76
C GLU A 66 15.57 -3.45 0.88
N TYR A 67 14.82 -3.67 1.96
CA TYR A 67 13.60 -2.93 2.21
C TYR A 67 13.87 -1.44 2.44
N CYS A 68 13.03 -0.60 1.84
CA CYS A 68 12.90 0.83 2.11
C CYS A 68 14.16 1.65 1.74
N GLY A 69 14.40 2.71 2.53
CA GLY A 69 15.24 3.82 2.10
C GLY A 69 15.79 4.70 3.22
N LEU A 70 16.57 5.69 2.82
CA LEU A 70 17.26 6.63 3.72
C LEU A 70 16.50 7.95 3.89
N ASP A 71 15.32 8.03 3.30
CA ASP A 71 14.41 9.16 3.36
C ASP A 71 12.96 8.68 3.50
N GLN A 72 12.10 9.63 3.90
CA GLN A 72 10.65 9.49 3.79
C GLN A 72 10.17 10.59 2.85
N VAL A 73 9.36 10.21 1.87
CA VAL A 73 8.67 11.13 0.97
C VAL A 73 7.18 11.06 1.23
N VAL A 74 6.43 12.06 0.78
CA VAL A 74 4.96 11.99 0.80
C VAL A 74 4.40 12.32 -0.58
N TRP A 75 3.34 11.60 -0.93
CA TRP A 75 2.51 11.89 -2.09
C TRP A 75 1.12 12.27 -1.61
N SER A 76 0.46 13.17 -2.32
CA SER A 76 -0.92 13.54 -1.98
C SER A 76 -1.79 13.83 -3.19
N ALA A 77 -3.10 13.58 -3.09
CA ALA A 77 -4.09 13.90 -4.10
C ALA A 77 -5.27 14.69 -3.50
N PRO A 78 -5.89 15.65 -4.22
CA PRO A 78 -7.13 16.28 -3.77
C PRO A 78 -8.21 15.22 -3.51
N VAL A 79 -8.99 15.38 -2.43
CA VAL A 79 -10.09 14.45 -2.12
C VAL A 79 -11.17 14.45 -3.22
N GLU A 80 -11.28 15.54 -3.97
CA GLU A 80 -12.19 15.65 -5.11
C GLU A 80 -11.66 15.02 -6.42
N ASP A 81 -10.37 14.67 -6.50
CA ASP A 81 -9.75 14.13 -7.71
C ASP A 81 -8.53 13.25 -7.36
N LEU A 82 -8.81 12.00 -6.98
CA LEU A 82 -7.81 10.99 -6.60
C LEU A 82 -6.95 10.49 -7.77
N GLY A 83 -7.12 11.05 -8.97
CA GLY A 83 -6.20 10.84 -10.08
C GLY A 83 -4.99 11.77 -10.08
N LYS A 84 -5.02 12.85 -9.27
CA LYS A 84 -4.03 13.94 -9.30
C LYS A 84 -3.05 13.88 -8.13
N TRP A 85 -2.35 12.76 -8.02
CA TRP A 85 -1.25 12.60 -7.07
C TRP A 85 -0.10 13.55 -7.43
N ARG A 86 0.38 14.29 -6.43
CA ARG A 86 1.58 15.14 -6.50
C ARG A 86 2.64 14.59 -5.56
N TYR A 87 3.89 14.69 -5.97
CA TYR A 87 5.04 14.49 -5.10
C TYR A 87 5.24 15.75 -4.27
N ASP A 88 5.08 15.66 -2.96
CA ASP A 88 5.26 16.80 -2.04
C ASP A 88 6.70 16.94 -1.54
N GLY A 89 7.58 15.98 -1.85
CA GLY A 89 9.01 16.07 -1.54
C GLY A 89 9.48 15.05 -0.51
N VAL A 90 10.79 15.10 -0.23
CA VAL A 90 11.40 14.44 0.92
C VAL A 90 10.99 15.20 2.17
N ILE A 91 10.18 14.56 3.01
CA ILE A 91 9.64 15.16 4.23
C ILE A 91 10.57 14.94 5.43
N PHE A 92 11.42 13.90 5.39
CA PHE A 92 12.29 13.56 6.51
C PHE A 92 13.52 12.74 6.10
N GLN A 93 14.66 13.04 6.73
CA GLN A 93 15.88 12.21 6.69
C GLN A 93 16.58 12.25 8.06
N SER A 94 16.93 11.08 8.62
CA SER A 94 17.70 11.00 9.87
C SER A 94 19.20 11.14 9.61
N ARG A 95 19.65 12.37 9.29
CA ARG A 95 21.05 12.65 8.90
C ARG A 95 21.89 13.32 9.96
N LEU A 96 21.25 14.17 10.78
CA LEU A 96 21.92 15.02 11.75
C LEU A 96 21.48 14.67 13.17
N ASP A 97 22.41 14.77 14.12
CA ASP A 97 22.14 14.62 15.54
C ASP A 97 21.55 15.91 16.13
N ALA A 98 21.22 15.91 17.42
CA ALA A 98 20.60 17.05 18.10
C ALA A 98 21.45 18.36 18.08
N GLN A 99 22.73 18.32 17.67
CA GLN A 99 23.57 19.51 17.49
C GLN A 99 23.93 19.77 16.02
N GLY A 100 23.20 19.16 15.08
CA GLY A 100 23.44 19.37 13.66
C GLY A 100 24.71 18.69 13.13
N LYS A 101 25.29 17.73 13.87
CA LYS A 101 26.45 16.97 13.38
C LYS A 101 25.98 15.72 12.63
N PRO A 102 26.70 15.27 11.59
CA PRO A 102 26.37 14.04 10.89
C PRO A 102 26.28 12.82 11.82
N LEU A 103 25.18 12.09 11.75
CA LEU A 103 24.98 10.83 12.48
C LEU A 103 25.91 9.74 11.93
N ASN A 104 26.05 9.69 10.60
CA ASN A 104 26.87 8.74 9.87
C ASN A 104 28.12 9.43 9.27
N PRO A 105 29.30 8.77 9.24
CA PRO A 105 30.54 9.37 8.75
C PRO A 105 30.49 9.87 7.29
N ASN A 106 29.70 9.21 6.45
CA ASN A 106 29.47 9.57 5.05
C ASN A 106 28.35 10.61 4.85
N GLY A 107 27.67 11.03 5.92
CA GLY A 107 26.57 12.00 5.87
C GLY A 107 25.24 11.45 5.35
N GLU A 108 25.12 10.14 5.16
CA GLU A 108 23.87 9.46 4.79
C GLU A 108 22.88 9.40 5.96
N GLY A 109 21.60 9.30 5.62
CA GLY A 109 20.54 9.08 6.60
C GLY A 109 20.61 7.68 7.21
N ASP A 110 19.91 7.48 8.32
CA ASP A 110 19.60 6.12 8.76
C ASP A 110 18.55 5.48 7.85
N LEU A 111 18.46 4.15 7.91
CA LEU A 111 17.43 3.36 7.26
C LEU A 111 16.08 3.56 7.98
N LEU A 112 15.03 3.90 7.22
CA LEU A 112 13.71 4.26 7.75
C LEU A 112 12.61 3.39 7.13
N TYR A 113 11.80 2.79 7.99
CA TYR A 113 10.65 1.95 7.62
C TYR A 113 9.32 2.60 8.04
N ALA A 114 8.22 2.07 7.51
CA ALA A 114 6.83 2.18 7.93
C ALA A 114 6.53 3.38 8.85
N PRO A 115 6.50 4.60 8.29
CA PRO A 115 6.16 5.77 9.08
C PRO A 115 4.65 5.80 9.36
N ASP A 116 4.27 6.31 10.53
CA ASP A 116 2.92 6.81 10.75
C ASP A 116 2.95 8.32 11.02
N VAL A 117 1.81 8.98 10.83
CA VAL A 117 1.62 10.40 11.14
C VAL A 117 0.37 10.60 11.97
N THR A 118 0.47 11.43 13.00
CA THR A 118 -0.70 11.92 13.73
C THR A 118 -0.69 13.44 13.80
N MET A 119 -1.86 14.04 14.01
CA MET A 119 -2.02 15.49 14.10
C MET A 119 -2.64 15.86 15.44
N VAL A 120 -2.04 16.84 16.11
CA VAL A 120 -2.62 17.48 17.30
C VAL A 120 -2.99 18.91 16.96
N THR A 121 -4.16 19.36 17.40
CA THR A 121 -4.58 20.77 17.31
C THR A 121 -4.42 21.42 18.67
N GLY A 122 -3.53 22.41 18.75
CA GLY A 122 -3.33 23.21 19.97
C GLY A 122 -4.54 24.07 20.31
N ALA A 123 -4.60 24.54 21.56
CA ALA A 123 -5.68 25.42 22.03
C ALA A 123 -5.78 26.75 21.26
N ASP A 124 -4.70 27.17 20.58
CA ASP A 124 -4.65 28.33 19.70
C ASP A 124 -5.09 28.03 18.25
N GLY A 125 -5.55 26.80 17.98
CA GLY A 125 -5.97 26.33 16.67
C GLY A 125 -4.82 25.91 15.75
N LYS A 126 -3.55 26.01 16.19
CA LYS A 126 -2.41 25.57 15.38
C LYS A 126 -2.33 24.06 15.35
N LYS A 127 -2.12 23.52 14.16
CA LYS A 127 -1.91 22.08 13.93
C LYS A 127 -0.42 21.76 14.00
N ILE A 128 -0.08 20.72 14.74
CA ILE A 128 1.26 20.12 14.77
C ILE A 128 1.11 18.67 14.30
N TYR A 129 1.93 18.31 13.32
CA TYR A 129 2.02 16.96 12.78
C TYR A 129 3.20 16.26 13.41
N TYR A 130 3.00 15.05 13.90
CA TYR A 130 4.04 14.18 14.44
C TYR A 130 4.23 13.01 13.49
N LEU A 131 5.45 12.85 12.99
CA LEU A 131 5.91 11.73 12.18
C LEU A 131 6.63 10.72 13.10
N TYR A 132 6.26 9.46 12.96
CA TYR A 132 6.82 8.33 13.69
C TYR A 132 7.56 7.41 12.72
N PRO A 133 8.79 7.75 12.29
CA PRO A 133 9.55 6.86 11.43
C PRO A 133 10.00 5.62 12.22
N ASN A 134 9.81 4.43 11.66
CA ASN A 134 10.43 3.21 12.18
C ASN A 134 11.93 3.19 11.80
N ASN A 135 12.74 3.99 12.51
CA ASN A 135 14.18 4.11 12.26
C ASN A 135 14.91 2.83 12.72
N GLN A 136 15.64 2.19 11.81
CA GLN A 136 16.26 0.88 12.09
C GLN A 136 17.59 0.97 12.85
N ARG A 137 18.10 2.19 13.12
CA ARG A 137 19.41 2.35 13.75
C ARG A 137 19.32 2.31 15.28
N GLU A 138 20.21 1.54 15.89
CA GLU A 138 20.34 1.48 17.35
C GLU A 138 20.50 2.87 17.98
N GLY A 139 19.75 3.09 19.07
CA GLY A 139 19.65 4.37 19.75
C GLY A 139 18.62 5.33 19.13
N ARG A 140 18.08 5.07 17.94
CA ARG A 140 17.11 5.94 17.27
C ARG A 140 15.79 5.27 16.88
N LYS A 141 15.57 4.03 17.32
CA LYS A 141 14.37 3.23 17.01
C LYS A 141 13.03 3.86 17.42
N THR A 142 13.06 4.73 18.43
CA THR A 142 11.87 5.36 19.01
C THR A 142 11.67 6.78 18.49
N MET A 143 12.31 7.14 17.37
CA MET A 143 12.37 8.51 16.87
C MET A 143 10.98 9.10 16.58
N VAL A 144 10.80 10.36 16.96
CA VAL A 144 9.62 11.16 16.68
C VAL A 144 10.08 12.49 16.11
N ALA A 145 9.44 12.95 15.04
CA ALA A 145 9.71 14.22 14.42
C ALA A 145 8.42 15.03 14.26
N THR A 146 8.53 16.35 14.22
CA THR A 146 7.37 17.26 14.13
C THR A 146 7.46 18.21 12.97
N SER A 147 6.30 18.62 12.44
CA SER A 147 6.18 19.72 11.50
C SER A 147 4.91 20.54 11.75
N ASN A 148 4.90 21.77 11.25
CA ASN A 148 3.69 22.60 11.22
C ASN A 148 2.88 22.40 9.93
N ARG A 149 3.33 21.52 9.03
CA ARG A 149 2.65 21.17 7.79
C ARG A 149 2.57 19.65 7.62
N PRO A 150 1.53 19.12 6.95
CA PRO A 150 1.42 17.69 6.70
C PRO A 150 2.53 17.18 5.75
N ASP A 151 3.05 18.04 4.89
CA ASP A 151 4.12 17.73 3.92
C ASP A 151 5.52 18.12 4.41
N GLY A 152 5.68 18.38 5.72
CA GLY A 152 6.98 18.65 6.30
C GLY A 152 7.59 20.02 5.93
N PRO A 153 8.94 20.15 6.03
CA PRO A 153 9.87 19.15 6.54
C PRO A 153 9.60 18.83 8.02
N PHE A 154 9.92 17.61 8.44
CA PHE A 154 9.83 17.17 9.83
C PHE A 154 11.19 17.25 10.53
N GLU A 155 11.19 17.68 11.79
CA GLU A 155 12.38 17.81 12.62
C GLU A 155 12.27 16.96 13.89
N VAL A 156 13.32 16.22 14.24
CA VAL A 156 13.30 15.30 15.39
C VAL A 156 13.08 16.08 16.69
N CYS A 157 12.08 15.66 17.48
CA CYS A 157 11.66 16.37 18.69
C CYS A 157 11.94 15.61 19.99
N ASN A 158 12.39 14.34 19.92
CA ASN A 158 12.56 13.47 21.09
C ASN A 158 14.01 13.03 21.32
N TRP A 159 15.00 13.88 21.03
CA TRP A 159 16.39 13.61 21.36
C TRP A 159 16.59 13.43 22.87
N HIS A 160 17.49 12.52 23.25
CA HIS A 160 17.86 12.31 24.65
C HIS A 160 18.57 13.57 25.20
N PRO A 161 18.18 14.08 26.38
CA PRO A 161 18.67 15.36 26.90
C PRO A 161 20.20 15.47 27.04
N THR A 162 20.88 14.35 27.28
CA THR A 162 22.35 14.31 27.49
C THR A 162 23.12 13.53 26.43
N ASN A 163 22.43 12.88 25.47
CA ASN A 163 23.08 12.14 24.39
C ASN A 163 22.45 12.50 23.05
N PRO A 164 23.10 13.32 22.23
CA PRO A 164 22.46 13.90 21.06
C PRO A 164 22.20 12.94 19.90
N ARG A 165 22.74 11.71 20.00
CA ARG A 165 22.62 10.68 18.96
C ARG A 165 21.57 9.64 19.27
N VAL A 166 20.88 9.79 20.40
CA VAL A 166 19.90 8.84 20.93
C VAL A 166 18.56 9.53 21.09
N THR A 167 17.46 8.85 20.76
CA THR A 167 16.09 9.31 21.01
C THR A 167 15.49 8.62 22.23
N VAL A 168 14.49 9.25 22.84
CA VAL A 168 13.73 8.70 23.98
C VAL A 168 12.30 8.41 23.59
N GLY A 169 11.81 7.23 23.95
CA GLY A 169 10.42 6.84 23.69
C GLY A 169 10.20 5.34 23.87
N VAL A 170 8.99 4.89 23.57
CA VAL A 170 8.55 3.49 23.79
C VAL A 170 8.16 2.76 22.51
N LEU A 171 7.79 3.51 21.46
CA LEU A 171 7.32 2.93 20.21
C LEU A 171 8.44 2.15 19.53
N GLY A 172 8.15 0.90 19.16
CA GLY A 172 9.07 0.00 18.50
C GLY A 172 8.81 -0.11 17.00
N PHE A 173 8.99 -1.32 16.47
CA PHE A 173 8.78 -1.64 15.07
C PHE A 173 7.33 -1.36 14.64
N ASP A 174 7.16 -0.79 13.44
CA ASP A 174 5.89 -0.37 12.82
C ASP A 174 4.97 0.40 13.79
N PRO A 175 5.39 1.61 14.18
CA PRO A 175 4.63 2.43 15.10
C PRO A 175 3.35 2.96 14.42
N ALA A 176 2.27 3.01 15.19
CA ALA A 176 1.10 3.82 14.89
C ALA A 176 0.69 4.63 16.11
N VAL A 177 0.20 5.86 15.89
CA VAL A 177 -0.23 6.77 16.94
C VAL A 177 -1.59 7.37 16.62
N PHE A 178 -2.52 7.14 17.54
CA PHE A 178 -3.90 7.61 17.43
C PHE A 178 -4.17 8.67 18.50
N VAL A 179 -4.64 9.84 18.06
CA VAL A 179 -5.17 10.89 18.94
C VAL A 179 -6.70 10.76 18.93
N ASP A 180 -7.27 10.47 20.08
CA ASP A 180 -8.72 10.26 20.22
C ASP A 180 -9.48 11.59 20.37
N ASP A 181 -10.80 11.54 20.22
CA ASP A 181 -11.68 12.70 20.28
C ASP A 181 -11.64 13.42 21.64
N ASP A 182 -11.28 12.71 22.72
CA ASP A 182 -11.12 13.25 24.07
C ASP A 182 -9.72 13.85 24.31
N GLY A 183 -8.85 13.85 23.29
CA GLY A 183 -7.49 14.37 23.33
C GLY A 183 -6.46 13.41 23.93
N LYS A 184 -6.86 12.21 24.35
CA LYS A 184 -5.90 11.17 24.74
C LYS A 184 -5.15 10.64 23.54
N VAL A 185 -3.94 10.16 23.79
CA VAL A 185 -3.04 9.67 22.76
C VAL A 185 -2.73 8.21 23.05
N TYR A 186 -2.77 7.37 22.03
CA TYR A 186 -2.50 5.95 22.12
C TYR A 186 -1.45 5.56 21.10
N GLY A 187 -0.45 4.78 21.53
CA GLY A 187 0.59 4.23 20.68
C GLY A 187 0.40 2.73 20.49
N TYR A 188 0.72 2.23 19.30
CA TYR A 188 0.64 0.83 18.89
C TYR A 188 1.92 0.45 18.16
N TRP A 189 2.52 -0.70 18.44
CA TRP A 189 3.74 -1.15 17.78
C TRP A 189 3.95 -2.65 17.95
N GLY A 190 4.87 -3.21 17.17
CA GLY A 190 5.42 -4.55 17.41
C GLY A 190 5.65 -5.38 16.17
N PHE A 191 6.41 -6.47 16.36
CA PHE A 191 6.71 -7.49 15.37
C PHE A 191 6.57 -8.87 16.00
N GLU A 192 5.69 -9.70 15.45
CA GLU A 192 5.14 -10.96 15.98
C GLU A 192 4.55 -10.88 17.39
N THR A 193 4.49 -9.71 18.02
CA THR A 193 3.88 -9.48 19.33
C THR A 193 3.33 -8.07 19.29
N SER A 194 2.04 -7.91 19.55
CA SER A 194 1.39 -6.61 19.55
C SER A 194 1.59 -5.91 20.90
N TYR A 195 1.84 -4.62 20.86
CA TYR A 195 1.91 -3.74 22.02
C TYR A 195 1.07 -2.50 21.78
N GLY A 196 0.46 -1.99 22.84
CA GLY A 196 -0.09 -0.64 22.82
C GLY A 196 -0.22 -0.04 24.21
N GLY A 197 -0.39 1.27 24.27
CA GLY A 197 -0.50 1.95 25.56
C GLY A 197 -0.96 3.40 25.40
N GLU A 198 -1.48 3.94 26.50
CA GLU A 198 -1.77 5.37 26.60
C GLU A 198 -0.44 6.14 26.67
N MET A 199 -0.29 7.12 25.79
CA MET A 199 0.91 7.93 25.63
C MET A 199 0.80 9.21 26.46
N ASP A 200 1.94 9.74 26.90
CA ASP A 200 2.00 11.07 27.48
C ASP A 200 1.85 12.13 26.37
N PRO A 201 0.74 12.90 26.32
CA PRO A 201 0.51 13.88 25.27
C PRO A 201 1.52 15.04 25.29
N SER A 202 2.26 15.23 26.40
CA SER A 202 3.30 16.25 26.49
C SER A 202 4.61 15.84 25.81
N THR A 203 4.88 14.55 25.66
CA THR A 203 6.09 14.04 25.01
C THR A 203 5.81 13.45 23.64
N MET A 204 4.60 12.93 23.42
CA MET A 204 4.18 12.19 22.23
C MET A 204 5.08 10.98 21.89
N ALA A 205 5.93 10.55 22.82
CA ALA A 205 6.97 9.53 22.61
C ALA A 205 7.04 8.50 23.75
N SER A 206 6.62 8.85 24.97
CA SER A 206 6.59 7.96 26.14
C SER A 206 5.18 7.54 26.51
N LEU A 207 5.05 6.45 27.27
CA LEU A 207 3.79 6.12 27.94
C LEU A 207 3.41 7.20 28.97
N LEU A 208 2.13 7.30 29.26
CA LEU A 208 1.60 8.12 30.34
C LEU A 208 2.24 7.69 31.68
N PRO A 209 2.74 8.63 32.51
CA PRO A 209 3.39 8.27 33.77
C PRO A 209 2.51 7.37 34.67
N GLY A 210 3.10 6.28 35.15
CA GLY A 210 2.40 5.29 35.98
C GLY A 210 1.57 4.25 35.22
N THR A 211 1.63 4.25 33.88
CA THR A 211 1.03 3.22 33.03
C THR A 211 2.10 2.27 32.45
N GLU A 212 1.65 1.12 31.96
CA GLU A 212 2.48 0.13 31.29
C GLU A 212 1.89 -0.21 29.92
N ALA A 213 2.74 -0.67 29.00
CA ALA A 213 2.28 -1.15 27.71
C ALA A 213 1.46 -2.44 27.89
N VAL A 214 0.30 -2.48 27.26
CA VAL A 214 -0.48 -3.70 27.08
C VAL A 214 0.22 -4.56 26.04
N LYS A 215 0.69 -5.72 26.46
CA LYS A 215 1.24 -6.76 25.58
C LYS A 215 0.12 -7.69 25.11
N ASP A 216 0.22 -8.17 23.87
CA ASP A 216 -0.72 -9.11 23.26
C ASP A 216 -2.15 -8.56 23.19
N MET A 217 -2.31 -7.27 22.82
CA MET A 217 -3.63 -6.66 22.58
C MET A 217 -4.48 -7.52 21.64
N VAL A 218 -3.83 -8.05 20.60
CA VAL A 218 -4.30 -9.15 19.76
C VAL A 218 -3.24 -10.26 19.76
N SER A 219 -3.67 -11.52 19.73
CA SER A 219 -2.75 -12.65 19.87
C SER A 219 -1.80 -12.78 18.66
N SER A 220 -0.53 -13.08 18.94
CA SER A 220 0.52 -13.30 17.94
C SER A 220 0.27 -14.51 17.06
N ARG A 221 0.97 -14.60 15.91
CA ARG A 221 1.00 -15.82 15.07
C ARG A 221 1.46 -17.10 15.79
N LYS A 222 2.13 -16.95 16.94
CA LYS A 222 2.66 -18.03 17.79
C LYS A 222 1.67 -18.48 18.86
N GLN A 223 0.58 -17.76 19.05
CA GLN A 223 -0.50 -18.08 19.97
C GLN A 223 -1.69 -18.68 19.22
N GLU A 224 -2.54 -19.38 19.96
CA GLU A 224 -3.81 -19.90 19.43
C GLU A 224 -4.78 -18.77 19.08
N GLY A 225 -5.68 -19.06 18.14
CA GLY A 225 -6.75 -18.15 17.71
C GLY A 225 -6.54 -17.57 16.33
N ASP A 226 -7.45 -16.68 15.96
CA ASP A 226 -7.56 -16.16 14.60
C ASP A 226 -6.83 -14.84 14.39
N PHE A 227 -6.43 -14.13 15.45
CA PHE A 227 -5.75 -12.83 15.32
C PHE A 227 -4.43 -12.95 14.56
N ARG A 228 -3.51 -13.80 15.04
CA ARG A 228 -2.23 -14.13 14.37
C ARG A 228 -1.43 -12.90 13.93
N PHE A 229 -1.30 -11.92 14.81
CA PHE A 229 -0.57 -10.68 14.57
C PHE A 229 0.87 -10.93 14.10
N PHE A 230 1.29 -10.19 13.07
CA PHE A 230 2.64 -10.17 12.55
C PHE A 230 3.29 -8.78 12.68
N GLU A 231 2.76 -7.73 12.05
CA GLU A 231 3.35 -6.38 12.07
C GLU A 231 2.31 -5.33 11.61
N ALA A 232 2.77 -4.14 11.16
CA ALA A 232 1.94 -3.14 10.48
C ALA A 232 0.75 -2.61 11.29
N SER A 233 0.99 -2.19 12.54
CA SER A 233 -0.06 -1.63 13.39
C SER A 233 -0.66 -0.38 12.75
N SER A 234 -1.99 -0.28 12.66
CA SER A 234 -2.69 0.94 12.25
C SER A 234 -4.04 1.04 12.96
N MET A 235 -4.33 2.19 13.58
CA MET A 235 -5.56 2.39 14.36
C MET A 235 -6.47 3.41 13.69
N ARG A 236 -7.75 3.09 13.62
CA ARG A 236 -8.83 3.99 13.16
C ARG A 236 -9.96 3.99 14.17
N LYS A 237 -10.66 5.12 14.29
CA LYS A 237 -11.94 5.17 14.99
C LYS A 237 -13.04 5.36 13.96
N ILE A 238 -13.98 4.43 13.92
CA ILE A 238 -15.11 4.45 12.99
C ILE A 238 -16.37 4.49 13.83
N LYS A 239 -17.04 5.65 13.82
CA LYS A 239 -18.10 5.97 14.76
C LYS A 239 -17.63 5.81 16.22
N ASP A 240 -18.23 4.92 16.99
CA ASP A 240 -17.88 4.66 18.39
C ASP A 240 -16.99 3.41 18.58
N LYS A 241 -16.38 2.89 17.52
CA LYS A 241 -15.53 1.69 17.54
C LYS A 241 -14.09 2.00 17.19
N TYR A 242 -13.17 1.39 17.94
CA TYR A 242 -11.74 1.36 17.62
C TYR A 242 -11.47 0.16 16.73
N VAL A 243 -10.89 0.40 15.56
CA VAL A 243 -10.59 -0.59 14.51
C VAL A 243 -9.08 -0.65 14.33
N PHE A 244 -8.50 -1.76 14.78
CA PHE A 244 -7.08 -2.05 14.66
C PHE A 244 -6.83 -2.87 13.39
N VAL A 245 -6.23 -2.25 12.39
CA VAL A 245 -5.74 -2.91 11.16
C VAL A 245 -4.31 -3.36 11.40
N TYR A 246 -3.97 -4.56 10.92
CA TYR A 246 -2.63 -5.12 11.07
C TYR A 246 -2.31 -6.16 10.00
N SER A 247 -1.01 -6.39 9.76
CA SER A 247 -0.54 -7.51 8.93
C SER A 247 -0.72 -8.82 9.69
N ARG A 248 -1.44 -9.75 9.07
CA ARG A 248 -1.82 -11.02 9.67
C ARG A 248 -1.11 -12.17 8.98
N TRP A 249 -0.52 -13.06 9.77
CA TRP A 249 -0.01 -14.33 9.26
C TRP A 249 -1.17 -15.34 9.13
N THR A 250 -1.49 -15.79 7.92
CA THR A 250 -2.55 -16.79 7.70
C THR A 250 -2.20 -18.15 8.31
N LYS A 251 -3.18 -19.03 8.53
CA LYS A 251 -2.90 -20.43 8.90
C LYS A 251 -2.45 -21.22 7.67
N PRO A 252 -1.64 -22.28 7.83
CA PRO A 252 -1.34 -23.18 6.72
C PRO A 252 -2.64 -23.75 6.11
N GLY A 253 -2.79 -23.61 4.79
CA GLY A 253 -4.00 -24.06 4.07
C GLY A 253 -5.19 -23.11 4.18
N GLU A 254 -5.09 -22.00 4.92
CA GLU A 254 -6.11 -20.96 4.93
C GLU A 254 -6.28 -20.38 3.51
N PHE A 255 -7.54 -20.26 3.07
CA PHE A 255 -7.90 -19.90 1.69
C PHE A 255 -7.40 -20.89 0.62
N GLY A 256 -6.98 -22.10 1.00
CA GLY A 256 -6.44 -23.11 0.08
C GLY A 256 -5.01 -22.83 -0.39
N LEU A 257 -4.27 -21.96 0.31
CA LEU A 257 -2.92 -21.53 -0.03
C LEU A 257 -1.92 -21.79 1.12
N GLU A 258 -0.62 -21.68 0.82
CA GLU A 258 0.43 -21.67 1.85
C GLU A 258 0.26 -20.49 2.81
N ASP A 259 0.82 -20.60 4.03
CA ASP A 259 0.74 -19.53 5.01
C ASP A 259 1.63 -18.33 4.65
N THR A 260 1.17 -17.13 4.97
CA THR A 260 1.87 -15.89 4.62
C THR A 260 1.42 -14.72 5.49
N ASN A 261 2.26 -13.70 5.64
CA ASN A 261 1.88 -12.35 6.10
C ASN A 261 1.46 -11.42 4.97
N TYR A 262 1.23 -11.92 3.76
CA TYR A 262 0.82 -11.10 2.63
C TYR A 262 -0.67 -10.71 2.66
N THR A 263 -1.21 -10.54 3.87
CA THR A 263 -2.61 -10.20 4.13
C THR A 263 -2.72 -9.11 5.20
N LEU A 264 -3.69 -8.20 5.05
CA LEU A 264 -4.13 -7.34 6.16
C LEU A 264 -5.43 -7.89 6.74
N ALA A 265 -5.57 -7.77 8.05
CA ALA A 265 -6.79 -8.07 8.77
C ALA A 265 -7.15 -6.91 9.70
N TYR A 266 -8.32 -6.99 10.32
CA TYR A 266 -8.71 -6.08 11.39
C TYR A 266 -9.25 -6.80 12.61
N ALA A 267 -9.16 -6.09 13.72
CA ALA A 267 -9.88 -6.34 14.93
C ALA A 267 -10.57 -5.07 15.41
N TYR A 268 -11.63 -5.17 16.20
CA TYR A 268 -12.35 -4.00 16.70
C TYR A 268 -12.71 -4.11 18.18
N SER A 269 -12.91 -2.97 18.84
CA SER A 269 -13.16 -2.86 20.28
C SER A 269 -13.98 -1.62 20.61
N ASP A 270 -14.63 -1.63 21.78
CA ASP A 270 -15.25 -0.45 22.40
C ASP A 270 -14.22 0.43 23.13
N GLN A 271 -12.97 -0.03 23.26
CA GLN A 271 -11.88 0.62 23.98
C GLN A 271 -10.60 0.62 23.14
N PRO A 272 -9.75 1.66 23.21
CA PRO A 272 -8.59 1.86 22.34
C PRO A 272 -7.49 0.81 22.50
N LEU A 273 -7.46 0.12 23.65
CA LEU A 273 -6.47 -0.91 23.99
C LEU A 273 -7.08 -2.32 24.13
N GLY A 274 -8.31 -2.50 23.65
CA GLY A 274 -9.04 -3.77 23.74
C GLY A 274 -9.88 -3.94 25.02
N PRO A 275 -10.44 -5.13 25.26
CA PRO A 275 -10.24 -6.36 24.50
C PRO A 275 -10.81 -6.28 23.08
N PHE A 276 -10.06 -6.79 22.10
CA PHE A 276 -10.47 -6.77 20.70
C PHE A 276 -11.25 -8.03 20.29
N VAL A 277 -12.10 -7.87 19.27
CA VAL A 277 -12.80 -8.94 18.55
C VAL A 277 -12.22 -9.03 17.14
N TYR A 278 -11.88 -10.24 16.68
CA TYR A 278 -11.37 -10.45 15.33
C TYR A 278 -12.46 -10.17 14.28
N GLY A 279 -12.12 -9.34 13.29
CA GLY A 279 -13.05 -8.89 12.26
C GLY A 279 -12.95 -9.62 10.92
N GLY A 280 -11.78 -10.21 10.62
CA GLY A 280 -11.53 -10.89 9.34
C GLY A 280 -10.38 -10.28 8.54
N THR A 281 -10.05 -10.93 7.43
CA THR A 281 -9.09 -10.43 6.43
C THR A 281 -9.75 -9.34 5.59
N ILE A 282 -9.03 -8.23 5.36
CA ILE A 282 -9.50 -7.10 4.52
C ILE A 282 -8.84 -7.14 3.14
N ILE A 283 -7.62 -7.67 3.00
CA ILE A 283 -6.98 -7.84 1.69
C ILE A 283 -6.00 -9.00 1.73
N ASP A 284 -5.91 -9.75 0.63
CA ASP A 284 -4.88 -10.75 0.37
C ASP A 284 -4.16 -10.39 -0.93
N ALA A 285 -2.93 -9.87 -0.79
CA ALA A 285 -2.17 -9.29 -1.89
C ALA A 285 -1.62 -10.34 -2.86
N ARG A 286 -1.78 -11.64 -2.57
CA ARG A 286 -1.52 -12.72 -3.53
C ARG A 286 -2.52 -12.74 -4.69
N GLY A 287 -3.71 -12.19 -4.45
CA GLY A 287 -4.90 -12.48 -5.25
C GLY A 287 -5.26 -13.96 -5.19
N ARG A 288 -6.53 -14.31 -5.38
CA ARG A 288 -6.97 -15.70 -5.24
C ARG A 288 -7.90 -16.07 -6.37
N GLU A 289 -7.63 -17.22 -7.00
CA GLU A 289 -8.51 -17.80 -8.00
C GLU A 289 -8.77 -19.26 -7.70
N GLN A 290 -10.04 -19.60 -7.57
CA GLN A 290 -10.49 -20.99 -7.52
C GLN A 290 -10.49 -21.61 -8.92
N GLN A 291 -9.85 -22.76 -9.04
CA GLN A 291 -9.72 -23.56 -10.24
C GLN A 291 -10.92 -24.51 -10.39
N PRO A 292 -11.20 -25.04 -11.61
CA PRO A 292 -12.31 -25.98 -11.83
C PRO A 292 -12.25 -27.27 -10.99
N ASP A 293 -11.05 -27.69 -10.58
CA ASP A 293 -10.84 -28.86 -9.70
C ASP A 293 -11.05 -28.56 -8.21
N GLY A 294 -11.45 -27.32 -7.87
CA GLY A 294 -11.67 -26.85 -6.51
C GLY A 294 -10.42 -26.33 -5.80
N THR A 295 -9.23 -26.46 -6.38
CA THR A 295 -7.99 -25.90 -5.81
C THR A 295 -7.96 -24.38 -5.94
N VAL A 296 -7.20 -23.70 -5.07
CA VAL A 296 -7.00 -22.25 -5.15
C VAL A 296 -5.55 -21.98 -5.55
N ARG A 297 -5.33 -20.97 -6.38
CA ARG A 297 -3.98 -20.51 -6.77
C ARG A 297 -3.85 -19.01 -6.58
N PRO A 298 -2.64 -18.51 -6.25
CA PRO A 298 -2.37 -17.09 -6.30
C PRO A 298 -2.47 -16.61 -7.75
N THR A 299 -3.11 -15.46 -7.97
CA THR A 299 -3.19 -14.85 -9.31
C THR A 299 -2.03 -13.91 -9.59
N ALA A 300 -1.25 -13.54 -8.57
CA ALA A 300 -0.16 -12.59 -8.65
C ALA A 300 1.06 -13.08 -7.85
N THR A 301 1.79 -12.15 -7.22
CA THR A 301 2.96 -12.45 -6.39
C THR A 301 2.60 -13.47 -5.29
N PRO A 302 3.29 -14.62 -5.18
CA PRO A 302 2.84 -15.74 -4.35
C PRO A 302 2.96 -15.53 -2.83
N GLY A 303 3.71 -14.51 -2.39
CA GLY A 303 3.93 -14.18 -0.99
C GLY A 303 4.80 -12.93 -0.85
N GLY A 304 4.83 -12.36 0.36
CA GLY A 304 5.53 -11.14 0.69
C GLY A 304 5.03 -10.55 2.00
N ASN A 305 5.54 -9.36 2.37
CA ASN A 305 4.89 -8.52 3.38
C ASN A 305 3.82 -7.63 2.73
N THR A 306 2.82 -7.26 3.52
CA THR A 306 1.90 -6.17 3.19
C THR A 306 1.66 -5.34 4.44
N HIS A 307 1.45 -4.04 4.23
CA HIS A 307 1.19 -3.03 5.24
C HIS A 307 0.22 -2.02 4.64
N GLY A 308 -0.72 -1.54 5.44
CA GLY A 308 -1.54 -0.39 5.10
C GLY A 308 -2.67 -0.19 6.09
N SER A 309 -3.64 0.63 5.70
CA SER A 309 -4.78 0.98 6.54
C SER A 309 -6.05 1.15 5.72
N ILE A 310 -7.10 1.67 6.34
CA ILE A 310 -8.37 2.01 5.70
C ILE A 310 -8.65 3.51 5.82
N LEU A 311 -9.31 4.06 4.81
CA LEU A 311 -9.73 5.46 4.78
C LEU A 311 -11.02 5.62 3.97
N GLU A 312 -11.94 6.44 4.48
CA GLU A 312 -13.13 6.89 3.75
C GLU A 312 -12.82 8.15 2.96
N ILE A 313 -13.11 8.15 1.67
CA ILE A 313 -12.93 9.31 0.79
C ILE A 313 -14.19 9.47 -0.06
N GLY A 314 -14.85 10.63 0.06
CA GLY A 314 -16.06 10.92 -0.72
C GLY A 314 -17.22 9.95 -0.46
N GLY A 315 -17.29 9.33 0.72
CA GLY A 315 -18.33 8.35 1.08
C GLY A 315 -18.03 6.91 0.62
N GLN A 316 -16.87 6.65 0.03
CA GLN A 316 -16.40 5.31 -0.32
C GLN A 316 -15.21 4.94 0.58
N TRP A 317 -15.27 3.77 1.20
CA TRP A 317 -14.15 3.22 1.96
C TRP A 317 -13.17 2.50 1.04
N TYR A 318 -11.88 2.66 1.33
CA TYR A 318 -10.81 1.95 0.64
C TYR A 318 -9.88 1.30 1.66
N VAL A 319 -9.38 0.11 1.35
CA VAL A 319 -8.16 -0.42 1.96
C VAL A 319 -6.97 0.03 1.13
N PHE A 320 -6.03 0.71 1.76
CA PHE A 320 -4.71 1.00 1.24
C PHE A 320 -3.79 -0.14 1.64
N TYR A 321 -2.99 -0.61 0.70
CA TYR A 321 -2.02 -1.68 0.91
C TYR A 321 -0.89 -1.52 -0.11
N HIS A 322 0.06 -2.46 -0.12
CA HIS A 322 1.04 -2.51 -1.19
C HIS A 322 1.11 -3.89 -1.83
N ARG A 323 1.45 -3.92 -3.11
CA ARG A 323 1.89 -5.14 -3.78
C ARG A 323 3.39 -5.11 -4.02
N GLN A 324 4.02 -6.26 -4.14
CA GLN A 324 5.42 -6.42 -4.49
C GLN A 324 5.50 -6.90 -5.95
N ILE A 325 6.42 -6.34 -6.73
CA ILE A 325 6.70 -6.76 -8.12
C ILE A 325 8.14 -7.26 -8.26
N GLY A 326 8.48 -7.80 -9.43
CA GLY A 326 9.83 -8.32 -9.68
C GLY A 326 10.10 -9.70 -9.10
N THR A 327 11.37 -10.07 -9.08
CA THR A 327 11.88 -11.38 -8.66
C THR A 327 12.36 -11.39 -7.21
N ASP A 328 12.14 -10.30 -6.48
CA ASP A 328 12.44 -10.15 -5.05
C ASP A 328 11.34 -9.33 -4.35
N GLU A 329 11.52 -8.98 -3.08
CA GLU A 329 10.55 -8.27 -2.26
C GLU A 329 10.72 -6.73 -2.22
N PHE A 330 11.74 -6.17 -2.90
CA PHE A 330 12.22 -4.80 -2.64
C PHE A 330 11.68 -3.74 -3.60
N ALA A 331 10.64 -4.07 -4.38
CA ALA A 331 9.95 -3.15 -5.27
C ALA A 331 8.45 -3.20 -4.97
N ARG A 332 8.02 -2.42 -3.97
CA ARG A 332 6.63 -2.39 -3.51
C ARG A 332 5.89 -1.16 -3.99
N GLN A 333 4.68 -1.36 -4.49
CA GLN A 333 3.84 -0.31 -5.08
C GLN A 333 2.58 -0.11 -4.25
N ALA A 334 2.22 1.14 -4.00
CA ALA A 334 0.99 1.52 -3.32
C ALA A 334 -0.25 1.16 -4.14
N MET A 335 -1.22 0.53 -3.47
CA MET A 335 -2.45 0.01 -4.05
C MET A 335 -3.64 0.42 -3.20
N VAL A 336 -4.83 0.45 -3.82
CA VAL A 336 -6.10 0.53 -3.10
C VAL A 336 -7.09 -0.52 -3.59
N ALA A 337 -8.01 -0.95 -2.73
CA ALA A 337 -9.19 -1.69 -3.13
C ALA A 337 -10.43 -1.09 -2.45
N PRO A 338 -11.56 -0.95 -3.14
CA PRO A 338 -12.81 -0.51 -2.52
C PRO A 338 -13.30 -1.57 -1.53
N ILE A 339 -13.79 -1.10 -0.38
CA ILE A 339 -14.38 -1.94 0.66
C ILE A 339 -15.68 -1.30 1.16
N THR A 340 -16.50 -2.08 1.85
CA THR A 340 -17.66 -1.60 2.60
C THR A 340 -17.36 -1.69 4.09
N VAL A 341 -17.87 -0.73 4.87
CA VAL A 341 -17.73 -0.70 6.32
C VAL A 341 -19.10 -0.47 6.95
N GLU A 342 -19.54 -1.44 7.74
CA GLU A 342 -20.79 -1.38 8.49
C GLU A 342 -20.50 -1.43 9.99
N VAL A 343 -21.05 -0.47 10.74
CA VAL A 343 -20.85 -0.38 12.19
C VAL A 343 -22.21 -0.38 12.89
N THR A 344 -22.42 -1.40 13.73
CA THR A 344 -23.43 -1.41 14.79
C THR A 344 -22.84 -0.70 16.01
N GLU A 345 -23.35 0.49 16.31
CA GLU A 345 -22.90 1.33 17.43
C GLU A 345 -23.42 0.83 18.79
N GLY A 346 -22.87 1.36 19.87
CA GLY A 346 -23.17 1.02 21.26
C GLY A 346 -22.26 -0.06 21.83
N PRO A 347 -22.24 -0.23 23.17
CA PRO A 347 -21.42 -1.25 23.83
C PRO A 347 -21.71 -2.67 23.31
N GLY A 348 -20.66 -3.41 22.99
CA GLY A 348 -20.76 -4.74 22.37
C GLY A 348 -21.21 -4.74 20.91
N GLY A 349 -21.25 -3.56 20.29
CA GLY A 349 -21.52 -3.38 18.87
C GLY A 349 -20.50 -4.07 17.97
N LYS A 350 -20.78 -4.14 16.67
CA LYS A 350 -20.01 -4.92 15.69
C LYS A 350 -19.53 -4.05 14.55
N VAL A 351 -18.31 -4.31 14.09
CA VAL A 351 -17.78 -3.79 12.82
C VAL A 351 -17.74 -4.94 11.82
N VAL A 352 -18.24 -4.70 10.60
CA VAL A 352 -18.12 -5.61 9.45
C VAL A 352 -17.45 -4.83 8.32
N ILE A 353 -16.29 -5.32 7.88
CA ILE A 353 -15.55 -4.81 6.74
C ILE A 353 -15.50 -5.90 5.68
N SER A 354 -15.88 -5.59 4.44
CA SER A 354 -15.73 -6.54 3.33
C SER A 354 -14.27 -6.71 2.95
N GLU A 355 -13.89 -7.90 2.50
CA GLU A 355 -12.58 -8.11 1.90
C GLU A 355 -12.51 -7.42 0.53
N GLY A 356 -11.48 -6.60 0.32
CA GLY A 356 -11.13 -6.03 -0.97
C GLY A 356 -10.47 -7.06 -1.88
N GLU A 357 -10.41 -6.74 -3.17
CA GLU A 357 -9.79 -7.58 -4.19
C GLU A 357 -8.49 -6.95 -4.72
N LEU A 358 -7.53 -7.78 -5.11
CA LEU A 358 -6.36 -7.33 -5.88
C LEU A 358 -6.78 -6.96 -7.31
N THR A 359 -6.92 -5.66 -7.58
CA THR A 359 -7.46 -5.19 -8.86
C THR A 359 -6.56 -4.21 -9.60
N SER A 360 -6.86 -4.00 -10.88
CA SER A 360 -6.27 -2.94 -11.71
C SER A 360 -6.96 -1.59 -11.55
N GLU A 361 -8.20 -1.53 -11.07
CA GLU A 361 -9.06 -0.33 -11.12
C GLU A 361 -8.68 0.80 -10.16
N GLY A 362 -8.03 0.50 -9.02
CA GLY A 362 -7.72 1.50 -7.99
C GLY A 362 -8.97 2.28 -7.53
N PHE A 363 -8.93 3.61 -7.69
CA PHE A 363 -10.06 4.51 -7.40
C PHE A 363 -11.13 4.56 -8.50
N GLN A 364 -10.92 3.92 -9.66
CA GLN A 364 -11.90 3.89 -10.76
C GLN A 364 -12.99 2.82 -10.51
N THR A 365 -13.76 2.95 -9.43
CA THR A 365 -14.76 1.95 -9.00
C THR A 365 -15.95 1.76 -9.96
N ALA A 366 -16.07 2.62 -10.97
CA ALA A 366 -16.98 2.43 -12.10
C ALA A 366 -16.35 1.61 -13.26
N GLY A 367 -15.14 1.09 -13.06
CA GLY A 367 -14.32 0.36 -14.01
C GLY A 367 -13.43 1.24 -14.90
N LEU A 368 -12.36 0.63 -15.41
CA LEU A 368 -11.38 1.21 -16.33
C LEU A 368 -12.04 1.58 -17.67
N ASP A 369 -11.72 2.77 -18.19
CA ASP A 369 -12.17 3.29 -19.49
C ASP A 369 -11.59 2.45 -20.65
N LEU A 370 -12.46 1.85 -21.46
CA LEU A 370 -12.05 1.00 -22.58
C LEU A 370 -11.19 1.69 -23.64
N PHE A 371 -11.28 3.01 -23.75
CA PHE A 371 -10.61 3.78 -24.80
C PHE A 371 -9.36 4.52 -24.31
N GLN A 372 -8.96 4.29 -23.05
CA GLN A 372 -7.71 4.79 -22.50
C GLN A 372 -6.57 3.76 -22.70
N SER A 373 -5.36 4.27 -22.94
CA SER A 373 -4.15 3.45 -22.90
C SER A 373 -3.69 3.22 -21.46
N TYR A 374 -3.36 1.98 -21.14
CA TYR A 374 -2.86 1.58 -19.83
C TYR A 374 -1.48 0.92 -19.93
N PRO A 375 -0.58 1.12 -18.95
CA PRO A 375 0.68 0.40 -18.92
C PRO A 375 0.45 -1.08 -18.61
N ALA A 376 1.23 -1.97 -19.23
CA ALA A 376 1.14 -3.41 -18.98
C ALA A 376 1.33 -3.76 -17.49
N GLY A 377 2.10 -2.93 -16.77
CA GLY A 377 2.39 -3.07 -15.35
C GLY A 377 1.18 -2.98 -14.43
N ILE A 378 -0.01 -2.53 -14.86
CA ILE A 378 -1.21 -2.52 -14.00
C ILE A 378 -1.84 -3.91 -13.81
N ALA A 379 -1.23 -4.96 -14.36
CA ALA A 379 -1.72 -6.33 -14.28
C ALA A 379 -2.01 -6.73 -12.84
N SER A 380 -3.20 -7.25 -12.59
CA SER A 380 -3.62 -7.81 -11.29
C SER A 380 -3.69 -9.34 -11.32
N HIS A 381 -3.49 -9.93 -12.50
CA HIS A 381 -3.33 -11.36 -12.71
C HIS A 381 -2.10 -11.58 -13.59
N TYR A 382 -1.10 -12.30 -13.11
CA TYR A 382 0.08 -12.71 -13.87
C TYR A 382 0.56 -14.08 -13.37
N THR A 383 0.22 -15.12 -14.12
CA THR A 383 0.53 -16.51 -13.77
C THR A 383 1.31 -17.19 -14.88
N GLY A 384 1.89 -18.35 -14.56
CA GLY A 384 2.63 -19.19 -15.50
C GLY A 384 2.16 -20.65 -15.45
N PRO A 385 2.74 -21.52 -16.29
CA PRO A 385 2.36 -22.94 -16.37
C PRO A 385 2.56 -23.72 -15.06
N LYS A 386 3.37 -23.20 -14.15
CA LYS A 386 3.54 -23.70 -12.77
C LYS A 386 3.29 -22.56 -11.78
N VAL A 387 2.76 -22.90 -10.61
CA VAL A 387 2.56 -21.97 -9.51
C VAL A 387 3.90 -21.31 -9.15
N SER A 388 3.89 -19.99 -8.99
CA SER A 388 5.05 -19.21 -8.58
C SER A 388 5.44 -19.55 -7.14
N VAL A 389 6.73 -19.54 -6.84
CA VAL A 389 7.26 -19.91 -5.52
C VAL A 389 7.88 -18.69 -4.86
N HIS A 390 7.61 -18.52 -3.56
CA HIS A 390 8.27 -17.54 -2.72
C HIS A 390 9.33 -18.23 -1.83
N GLN A 391 10.57 -17.74 -1.88
CA GLN A 391 11.64 -18.11 -0.96
C GLN A 391 12.41 -16.86 -0.57
N TYR A 392 12.08 -16.30 0.60
CA TYR A 392 12.63 -15.05 1.08
C TYR A 392 14.13 -14.85 0.77
N PRO A 393 14.54 -13.72 0.15
CA PRO A 393 13.69 -12.62 -0.35
C PRO A 393 13.27 -12.79 -1.82
N ASN A 394 13.48 -13.95 -2.42
CA ASN A 394 13.35 -14.19 -3.86
C ASN A 394 12.00 -14.78 -4.27
N LYS A 395 11.61 -14.52 -5.51
CA LYS A 395 10.41 -15.06 -6.15
C LYS A 395 10.78 -15.73 -7.46
N LEU A 396 10.21 -16.91 -7.67
CA LEU A 396 10.45 -17.73 -8.85
C LEU A 396 9.16 -17.85 -9.65
N TYR A 397 9.17 -17.27 -10.86
CA TYR A 397 8.05 -17.31 -11.79
C TYR A 397 8.36 -18.29 -12.93
N SER A 398 7.43 -19.21 -13.20
CA SER A 398 7.49 -20.07 -14.38
C SER A 398 7.03 -19.36 -15.67
N GLY A 399 6.37 -18.22 -15.51
CA GLY A 399 5.85 -17.39 -16.58
C GLY A 399 5.89 -15.91 -16.20
N SER A 400 4.80 -15.21 -16.49
CA SER A 400 4.76 -13.75 -16.51
C SER A 400 5.01 -13.14 -15.14
N TYR A 401 5.80 -12.07 -15.10
CA TYR A 401 5.91 -11.19 -13.93
C TYR A 401 6.15 -9.74 -14.35
N ILE A 402 5.82 -8.82 -13.45
CA ILE A 402 6.01 -7.38 -13.66
C ILE A 402 7.45 -7.02 -13.31
N LYS A 403 8.22 -6.49 -14.26
CA LYS A 403 9.63 -6.12 -14.02
C LYS A 403 9.73 -4.71 -13.41
N PRO A 404 10.37 -4.51 -12.25
CA PRO A 404 10.59 -3.17 -11.71
C PRO A 404 11.47 -2.32 -12.64
N THR A 405 11.11 -1.05 -12.77
CA THR A 405 11.86 0.00 -13.47
C THR A 405 11.95 1.22 -12.56
N TYR A 406 13.00 2.02 -12.70
CA TYR A 406 13.27 3.16 -11.81
C TYR A 406 13.51 4.43 -12.63
N PHE A 407 13.17 5.58 -12.04
CA PHE A 407 13.47 6.88 -12.60
C PHE A 407 14.55 7.56 -11.75
N GLU A 408 15.71 7.83 -12.35
CA GLU A 408 16.88 8.39 -11.65
C GLU A 408 16.90 9.94 -11.69
N GLY A 409 15.73 10.58 -11.63
CA GLY A 409 15.58 12.03 -11.77
C GLY A 409 14.70 12.64 -10.70
N ASP A 410 14.53 13.96 -10.78
CA ASP A 410 13.58 14.71 -9.94
C ASP A 410 12.15 14.23 -10.22
N PRO A 411 11.44 13.59 -9.26
CA PRO A 411 10.10 13.05 -9.45
C PRO A 411 9.10 14.09 -10.00
N THR A 412 9.28 15.38 -9.67
CA THR A 412 8.42 16.48 -10.16
C THR A 412 8.60 16.77 -11.66
N LYS A 413 9.68 16.25 -12.27
CA LYS A 413 10.04 16.44 -13.68
C LYS A 413 10.01 15.14 -14.46
N ALA A 414 9.43 14.07 -13.90
CA ALA A 414 9.29 12.81 -14.60
C ALA A 414 8.50 12.98 -15.91
N PRO A 415 8.98 12.45 -17.05
CA PRO A 415 8.23 12.51 -18.31
C PRO A 415 6.87 11.81 -18.19
N SER A 416 5.82 12.44 -18.68
CA SER A 416 4.46 11.87 -18.64
C SER A 416 4.33 10.53 -19.40
N ASP A 417 5.11 10.35 -20.46
CA ASP A 417 5.16 9.12 -21.25
C ASP A 417 6.00 7.99 -20.61
N LEU A 418 6.72 8.27 -19.51
CA LEU A 418 7.47 7.28 -18.76
C LEU A 418 6.54 6.29 -18.06
N VAL A 419 5.40 6.76 -17.56
CA VAL A 419 4.41 5.91 -16.88
C VAL A 419 3.93 4.78 -17.80
N LEU A 420 3.61 5.09 -19.06
CA LEU A 420 3.13 4.08 -20.03
C LEU A 420 4.20 3.04 -20.41
N ARG A 421 5.49 3.36 -20.22
CA ARG A 421 6.62 2.49 -20.60
C ARG A 421 7.31 1.85 -19.40
N SER A 422 6.87 2.17 -18.18
CA SER A 422 7.39 1.61 -16.95
C SER A 422 6.73 0.27 -16.63
N ASN A 423 7.46 -0.55 -15.88
CA ASN A 423 7.05 -1.89 -15.47
C ASN A 423 6.46 -2.80 -16.57
N PRO A 424 7.25 -3.21 -17.58
CA PRO A 424 6.77 -4.19 -18.55
C PRO A 424 6.48 -5.54 -17.88
N VAL A 425 5.50 -6.26 -18.40
CA VAL A 425 5.28 -7.67 -18.05
C VAL A 425 6.18 -8.54 -18.92
N VAL A 426 7.12 -9.24 -18.29
CA VAL A 426 8.20 -10.00 -18.95
C VAL A 426 8.09 -11.48 -18.62
N ASN A 427 8.96 -12.30 -19.23
CA ASN A 427 8.98 -13.75 -19.07
C ASN A 427 7.65 -14.42 -19.44
N ASN A 428 7.02 -13.92 -20.50
CA ASN A 428 5.76 -14.45 -21.02
C ASN A 428 6.05 -15.79 -21.73
N THR A 429 5.82 -16.90 -21.04
CA THR A 429 6.06 -18.26 -21.53
C THR A 429 4.76 -18.91 -22.00
N SER A 430 4.85 -20.06 -22.66
CA SER A 430 3.66 -20.82 -23.06
C SER A 430 2.85 -21.22 -21.83
N GLY A 431 1.55 -20.87 -21.83
CA GLY A 431 0.65 -21.08 -20.69
C GLY A 431 0.62 -19.94 -19.68
N SER A 432 1.36 -18.84 -19.90
CA SER A 432 1.19 -17.62 -19.11
C SER A 432 -0.20 -17.01 -19.29
N VAL A 433 -0.75 -16.45 -18.20
CA VAL A 433 -1.93 -15.59 -18.24
C VAL A 433 -1.54 -14.23 -17.71
N ILE A 434 -1.91 -13.17 -18.42
CA ILE A 434 -1.82 -11.78 -17.97
C ILE A 434 -3.24 -11.22 -18.01
N GLY A 435 -3.71 -10.71 -16.89
CA GLY A 435 -5.08 -10.22 -16.73
C GLY A 435 -5.12 -8.88 -16.02
N TYR A 436 -6.18 -8.16 -16.38
CA TYR A 436 -6.48 -6.80 -15.96
C TYR A 436 -7.95 -6.77 -15.56
N THR A 437 -8.23 -6.36 -14.33
CA THR A 437 -9.57 -6.49 -13.74
C THR A 437 -10.36 -5.19 -13.84
N TYR A 438 -11.67 -5.36 -14.05
CA TYR A 438 -12.71 -4.32 -14.08
C TYR A 438 -12.60 -3.25 -15.17
N PHE A 439 -12.50 -3.65 -16.45
CA PHE A 439 -12.81 -2.74 -17.56
C PHE A 439 -14.33 -2.50 -17.69
N ASN A 440 -14.72 -1.25 -17.89
CA ASN A 440 -16.12 -0.85 -18.05
C ASN A 440 -16.59 -1.02 -19.50
N PHE A 441 -17.15 -2.19 -19.81
CA PHE A 441 -17.70 -2.49 -21.12
C PHE A 441 -19.04 -1.81 -21.45
N ASP A 442 -19.70 -1.16 -20.50
CA ASP A 442 -20.93 -0.39 -20.78
C ASP A 442 -20.65 0.82 -21.67
N GLN A 443 -19.39 1.27 -21.72
CA GLN A 443 -18.93 2.35 -22.61
C GLN A 443 -18.71 1.88 -24.05
N ALA A 444 -18.74 0.57 -24.31
CA ALA A 444 -18.54 0.04 -25.66
C ALA A 444 -19.67 0.48 -26.61
N PRO A 445 -19.36 0.89 -27.85
CA PRO A 445 -20.38 1.30 -28.80
C PRO A 445 -21.29 0.12 -29.16
N SER A 446 -22.60 0.36 -29.19
CA SER A 446 -23.61 -0.64 -29.57
C SER A 446 -23.50 -1.10 -31.04
N LYS A 447 -22.79 -0.33 -31.88
CA LYS A 447 -22.50 -0.63 -33.29
C LYS A 447 -21.09 -0.18 -33.63
N GLY A 448 -20.41 -0.93 -34.51
CA GLY A 448 -19.05 -0.62 -34.95
C GLY A 448 -18.06 -1.72 -34.57
N LYS A 449 -16.78 -1.48 -34.83
CA LYS A 449 -15.69 -2.35 -34.41
C LYS A 449 -14.91 -1.63 -33.31
N VAL A 450 -14.64 -2.33 -32.21
CA VAL A 450 -13.66 -1.95 -31.21
C VAL A 450 -12.40 -2.76 -31.52
N SER A 451 -11.26 -2.08 -31.56
CA SER A 451 -9.96 -2.72 -31.76
C SER A 451 -9.21 -2.74 -30.43
N PHE A 452 -8.62 -3.88 -30.09
CA PHE A 452 -7.67 -3.98 -28.99
C PHE A 452 -6.26 -3.78 -29.54
N GLU A 453 -5.51 -2.85 -28.96
CA GLU A 453 -4.12 -2.58 -29.34
C GLU A 453 -3.19 -3.02 -28.21
N LEU A 454 -2.22 -3.86 -28.55
CA LEU A 454 -1.20 -4.36 -27.64
C LEU A 454 0.18 -3.99 -28.17
N CYS A 455 0.95 -3.25 -27.36
CA CYS A 455 2.36 -3.00 -27.63
C CYS A 455 3.19 -4.14 -27.02
N MET A 456 3.96 -4.84 -27.85
CA MET A 456 4.82 -5.94 -27.41
C MET A 456 6.18 -5.91 -28.10
N LEU A 457 7.20 -6.36 -27.37
CA LEU A 457 8.55 -6.57 -27.89
C LEU A 457 8.79 -8.09 -28.03
N PRO A 458 8.68 -8.66 -29.25
CA PRO A 458 8.86 -10.08 -29.45
C PRO A 458 10.33 -10.48 -29.33
N SER A 459 10.60 -11.63 -28.71
CA SER A 459 11.96 -12.20 -28.61
C SER A 459 12.40 -12.99 -29.85
N GLY A 460 11.66 -12.90 -30.96
CA GLY A 460 11.93 -13.66 -32.18
C GLY A 460 11.47 -15.12 -32.15
N ILE A 461 10.62 -15.49 -31.17
CA ILE A 461 10.02 -16.83 -31.05
C ILE A 461 8.58 -16.77 -31.57
N GLU A 462 8.19 -17.72 -32.42
CA GLU A 462 6.81 -17.85 -32.90
C GLU A 462 5.86 -18.19 -31.74
N GLY A 463 4.71 -17.52 -31.69
CA GLY A 463 3.72 -17.72 -30.65
C GLY A 463 2.41 -17.04 -30.99
N SER A 464 1.39 -17.26 -30.16
CA SER A 464 0.08 -16.62 -30.29
C SER A 464 -0.36 -16.09 -28.93
N VAL A 465 -1.16 -15.02 -28.96
CA VAL A 465 -1.80 -14.45 -27.78
C VAL A 465 -3.30 -14.56 -28.01
N ALA A 466 -3.99 -15.29 -27.14
CA ALA A 466 -5.44 -15.31 -27.10
C ALA A 466 -5.94 -14.18 -26.20
N ILE A 467 -6.91 -13.40 -26.67
CA ILE A 467 -7.54 -12.34 -25.88
C ILE A 467 -8.85 -12.90 -25.33
N MET A 468 -8.95 -12.91 -24.00
CA MET A 468 -10.07 -13.49 -23.28
C MET A 468 -10.79 -12.42 -22.46
N ALA A 469 -12.11 -12.46 -22.42
CA ALA A 469 -12.94 -11.69 -21.49
C ALA A 469 -13.54 -12.62 -20.42
N VAL A 470 -13.90 -12.04 -19.27
CA VAL A 470 -14.51 -12.70 -18.09
C VAL A 470 -13.57 -13.66 -17.35
N SER A 471 -12.95 -14.60 -18.06
CA SER A 471 -12.02 -15.58 -17.50
C SER A 471 -11.01 -16.03 -18.56
N PRO A 472 -9.76 -16.35 -18.17
CA PRO A 472 -8.81 -17.00 -19.08
C PRO A 472 -9.23 -18.43 -19.47
N ASP A 473 -10.23 -19.02 -18.79
CA ASP A 473 -10.71 -20.38 -19.02
C ASP A 473 -12.13 -20.39 -19.59
N ILE A 474 -12.29 -20.96 -20.79
CA ILE A 474 -13.60 -21.11 -21.47
C ILE A 474 -14.57 -21.94 -20.63
N SER A 475 -14.09 -22.94 -19.89
CA SER A 475 -14.94 -23.77 -19.04
C SER A 475 -15.54 -22.98 -17.86
N ARG A 476 -14.96 -21.82 -17.54
CA ARG A 476 -15.42 -20.87 -16.52
C ARG A 476 -16.15 -19.67 -17.11
N GLY A 477 -16.68 -19.82 -18.32
CA GLY A 477 -17.41 -18.76 -19.03
C GLY A 477 -16.50 -17.73 -19.71
N GLY A 478 -15.20 -18.04 -19.86
CA GLY A 478 -14.27 -17.24 -20.64
C GLY A 478 -14.73 -17.11 -22.09
N ILE A 479 -14.64 -15.88 -22.62
CA ILE A 479 -15.05 -15.56 -23.99
C ILE A 479 -13.79 -15.21 -24.77
N LEU A 480 -13.47 -16.01 -25.79
CA LEU A 480 -12.44 -15.67 -26.76
C LEU A 480 -12.96 -14.51 -27.62
N LEU A 481 -12.27 -13.37 -27.57
CA LEU A 481 -12.71 -12.15 -28.25
C LEU A 481 -12.53 -12.22 -29.75
#